data_AF-A0A1Z9B0Y4-F1
#
_entry.id   AF-A0A1Z9B0Y4-F1
#
_cell.length_a   1.000
_cell.length_b   1.000
_cell.length_c   1.000
_cell.angle_alpha   90.00
_cell.angle_beta   90.00
_cell.angle_gamma   90.00
#
_symmetry.space_group_name_H-M   'P 1'
#
loop_
_entity.id
_entity.type
_entity.pdbx_description
1 polymer ?
#
loop_
_entity_poly.entity_id
_entity_poly.type
_entity_poly.pdbx_seq_one_letter_code
_entity_poly.pdbx_strand_id
1 'polypeptide(L)'
;MNGKKKRKKLYPHKWVLYKALPAEVFEPLPFDVFMDWRVSGWVLPDNVFCIIRTTHTVTKKIKEYTYKKPSFAQKKMEQLASDPDLEICITTNDEQLFYKGFDLTDEEINF
;
A
#
# COMPACT_ATOMS: atom_id res chain seq x y z
N MET A 1 -42.75 24.94 6.20
CA MET A 1 -41.32 25.06 6.60
C MET A 1 -40.58 23.81 6.14
N ASN A 2 -39.91 23.85 4.98
CA ASN A 2 -39.16 22.68 4.48
C ASN A 2 -37.73 22.67 5.04
N GLY A 3 -37.54 22.02 6.18
CA GLY A 3 -36.23 21.78 6.77
C GLY A 3 -35.42 20.81 5.90
N LYS A 4 -34.47 21.31 5.11
CA LYS A 4 -33.49 20.48 4.39
C LYS A 4 -32.72 19.64 5.43
N LYS A 5 -33.02 18.34 5.52
CA LYS A 5 -32.22 17.39 6.30
C LYS A 5 -30.78 17.44 5.79
N LYS A 6 -29.85 17.91 6.63
CA LYS A 6 -28.40 17.86 6.32
C LYS A 6 -28.03 16.40 6.04
N ARG A 7 -27.54 16.10 4.82
CA ARG A 7 -26.99 14.78 4.50
C ARG A 7 -25.90 14.47 5.51
N LYS A 8 -26.04 13.36 6.23
CA LYS A 8 -24.97 12.85 7.10
C LYS A 8 -23.72 12.71 6.23
N LYS A 9 -22.59 13.27 6.66
CA LYS A 9 -21.30 13.02 6.00
C LYS A 9 -21.13 11.51 5.93
N LEU A 10 -20.79 10.98 4.76
CA LEU A 10 -20.63 9.55 4.53
C LEU A 10 -19.56 8.95 5.46
N TYR A 11 -18.59 9.77 5.86
CA TYR A 11 -17.58 9.47 6.87
C TYR A 11 -17.37 10.69 7.79
N PRO A 12 -18.13 10.83 8.89
CA PRO A 12 -17.90 11.87 9.88
C PRO A 12 -16.69 11.46 10.73
N HIS A 13 -15.50 11.55 10.15
CA HIS A 13 -14.24 11.21 10.81
C HIS A 13 -14.00 12.21 11.94
N LYS A 14 -14.02 11.72 13.18
CA LYS A 14 -13.74 12.51 14.38
C LYS A 14 -12.23 12.71 14.61
N TRP A 15 -11.44 12.71 13.53
CA TRP A 15 -9.98 12.85 13.58
C TRP A 15 -9.52 14.02 14.44
N VAL A 16 -10.15 15.19 14.28
CA VAL A 16 -9.81 16.41 15.04
C VAL A 16 -9.97 16.19 16.55
N LEU A 17 -11.00 15.44 16.97
CA LEU A 17 -11.24 15.11 18.37
C LEU A 17 -10.11 14.21 18.90
N TYR A 18 -9.80 13.12 18.19
CA TYR A 18 -8.76 12.17 18.62
C TYR A 18 -7.37 12.79 18.65
N LYS A 19 -7.05 13.68 17.69
CA LYS A 19 -5.78 14.41 17.65
C LYS A 19 -5.63 15.37 18.83
N ALA A 20 -6.73 15.93 19.33
CA ALA A 20 -6.73 16.89 20.43
C ALA A 20 -6.72 16.24 21.83
N LEU A 21 -6.90 14.93 21.92
CA LEU A 21 -6.84 14.20 23.18
C LEU A 21 -5.39 14.03 23.64
N PRO A 22 -5.12 14.11 24.96
CA PRO A 22 -3.79 13.88 25.51
C PRO A 22 -3.38 12.40 25.36
N ALA A 23 -2.07 12.10 25.29
CA ALA A 23 -1.60 10.74 24.98
C ALA A 23 -2.00 9.71 26.06
N GLU A 24 -2.15 10.17 27.30
CA GLU A 24 -2.46 9.39 28.50
C GLU A 24 -3.85 8.76 28.46
N VAL A 25 -4.75 9.22 27.58
CA VAL A 25 -6.06 8.57 27.41
C VAL A 25 -6.00 7.34 26.50
N PHE A 26 -4.86 7.12 25.82
CA PHE A 26 -4.64 5.94 24.99
C PHE A 26 -3.76 4.94 25.74
N GLU A 27 -4.05 3.66 25.54
CA GLU A 27 -3.20 2.60 26.04
C GLU A 27 -1.83 2.67 25.35
N PRO A 28 -0.71 2.60 26.10
CA PRO A 28 0.61 2.60 25.51
C PRO A 28 0.77 1.33 24.67
N LEU A 29 1.02 1.51 23.37
CA LEU A 29 1.30 0.43 22.44
C LEU A 29 2.77 0.51 22.05
N PRO A 30 3.61 -0.48 22.43
CA PRO A 30 4.99 -0.52 22.00
C PRO A 30 5.09 -0.49 20.48
N PHE A 31 6.12 0.19 19.96
CA PHE A 31 6.32 0.34 18.53
C PHE A 31 6.36 -1.01 17.81
N ASP A 32 7.11 -1.98 18.31
CA ASP A 32 7.25 -3.30 17.69
C ASP A 32 5.91 -4.04 17.62
N VAL A 33 5.09 -3.93 18.67
CA VAL A 33 3.74 -4.53 18.70
C VAL A 33 2.82 -3.84 17.70
N PHE A 34 2.89 -2.51 17.57
CA PHE A 34 2.14 -1.79 16.55
C PHE A 34 2.58 -2.18 15.14
N MET A 35 3.89 -2.28 14.91
CA MET A 35 4.44 -2.64 13.61
C MET A 35 4.00 -4.06 13.22
N ASP A 36 4.17 -5.04 14.10
CA ASP A 36 3.74 -6.42 13.85
C ASP A 36 2.21 -6.50 13.62
N TRP A 37 1.42 -5.90 14.50
CA TRP A 37 -0.04 -6.00 14.44
C TRP A 37 -0.68 -5.24 13.27
N ARG A 38 -0.27 -3.98 13.03
CA ARG A 38 -0.96 -3.08 12.09
C ARG A 38 -0.24 -2.87 10.79
N VAL A 39 1.08 -2.92 10.80
CA VAL A 39 1.90 -2.58 9.64
C VAL A 39 2.32 -3.83 8.89
N SER A 40 2.79 -4.87 9.59
CA SER A 40 3.30 -6.13 9.02
C SER A 40 2.28 -7.27 8.99
N GLY A 41 1.17 -7.15 9.71
CA GLY A 41 0.10 -8.15 9.76
C GLY A 41 -0.81 -8.20 8.53
N TRP A 42 -0.32 -7.87 7.33
CA TRP A 42 -1.13 -8.02 6.11
C TRP A 42 -1.20 -9.50 5.72
N VAL A 43 -2.34 -9.88 5.15
CA VAL A 43 -2.52 -11.21 4.55
C VAL A 43 -3.24 -11.02 3.23
N LEU A 44 -2.62 -11.48 2.16
CA LEU A 44 -3.21 -11.60 0.84
C LEU A 44 -4.15 -12.81 0.82
N PRO A 45 -5.28 -12.75 0.08
CA PRO A 45 -6.13 -13.91 -0.11
C PRO A 45 -5.35 -15.10 -0.69
N ASP A 46 -5.69 -16.34 -0.32
CA ASP A 46 -4.99 -17.57 -0.75
C ASP A 46 -4.81 -17.71 -2.27
N ASN A 47 -5.72 -17.10 -3.05
CA ASN A 47 -5.70 -17.15 -4.50
C ASN A 47 -4.91 -15.98 -5.13
N VAL A 48 -4.26 -15.15 -4.34
CA VAL A 48 -3.42 -14.02 -4.74
C VAL A 48 -2.00 -14.32 -4.27
N PHE A 49 -1.08 -14.43 -5.21
CA PHE A 49 0.33 -14.60 -4.93
C PHE A 49 0.97 -13.25 -4.58
N CYS A 50 0.74 -12.23 -5.41
CA CYS A 50 1.29 -10.90 -5.18
C CYS A 50 0.43 -9.79 -5.79
N ILE A 51 0.66 -8.58 -5.29
CA ILE A 51 0.14 -7.33 -5.83
C ILE A 51 1.34 -6.48 -6.28
N ILE A 52 1.32 -6.02 -7.52
CA ILE A 52 2.29 -5.07 -8.06
C ILE A 52 1.58 -3.73 -8.23
N ARG A 53 2.01 -2.71 -7.48
CA ARG A 53 1.57 -1.33 -7.62
C ARG A 53 2.65 -0.54 -8.34
N THR A 54 2.24 0.25 -9.32
CA THR A 54 3.12 1.21 -10.00
C THR A 54 2.59 2.61 -9.80
N THR A 55 3.49 3.54 -9.51
CA THR A 55 3.21 4.96 -9.39
C THR A 55 4.09 5.71 -10.37
N HIS A 56 3.49 6.42 -11.30
CA HIS A 56 4.25 7.25 -12.22
C HIS A 56 4.73 8.53 -11.51
N THR A 57 6.04 8.76 -11.49
CA THR A 57 6.71 9.84 -10.76
C THR A 57 6.21 11.24 -11.16
N VAL A 58 5.95 11.46 -12.45
CA VAL A 58 5.49 12.74 -13.01
C VAL A 58 3.97 12.88 -12.93
N THR A 59 3.23 11.95 -13.53
CA THR A 59 1.77 12.07 -13.64
C THR A 59 1.02 11.74 -12.35
N LYS A 60 1.71 11.12 -11.37
CA LYS A 60 1.15 10.60 -10.11
C LYS A 60 0.02 9.60 -10.31
N LYS A 61 -0.13 9.05 -11.51
CA LYS A 61 -1.11 8.00 -11.80
C LYS A 61 -0.65 6.70 -11.16
N ILE A 62 -1.59 6.03 -10.50
CA ILE A 62 -1.38 4.75 -9.84
C ILE A 62 -2.08 3.66 -10.66
N LYS A 63 -1.39 2.53 -10.88
CA LYS A 63 -1.97 1.30 -11.44
C LYS A 63 -1.59 0.12 -10.54
N GLU A 64 -2.53 -0.79 -10.37
CA GLU A 64 -2.35 -2.01 -9.57
C GLU A 64 -2.63 -3.25 -10.42
N TYR A 65 -1.82 -4.28 -10.20
CA TYR A 65 -1.91 -5.56 -10.87
C TYR A 65 -1.88 -6.67 -9.82
N THR A 66 -2.75 -7.66 -9.97
CA THR A 66 -2.84 -8.80 -9.05
C THR A 66 -2.53 -10.08 -9.81
N TYR A 67 -1.63 -10.90 -9.26
CA TYR A 67 -1.22 -12.14 -9.89
C TYR A 67 -1.42 -13.33 -8.95
N LYS A 68 -1.78 -14.47 -9.53
CA LYS A 68 -1.92 -15.75 -8.84
C LYS A 68 -0.70 -16.65 -8.95
N LYS A 69 0.17 -16.39 -9.93
CA LYS A 69 1.37 -17.21 -10.18
C LYS A 69 2.60 -16.30 -10.30
N PRO A 70 3.76 -16.72 -9.77
CA PRO A 70 4.99 -15.94 -9.80
C PRO A 70 5.46 -15.64 -11.22
N SER A 71 5.39 -16.60 -12.15
CA SER A 71 5.87 -16.43 -13.51
C SER A 71 5.17 -15.32 -14.31
N PHE A 72 3.88 -15.06 -14.04
CA PHE A 72 3.17 -13.94 -14.67
C PHE A 72 3.52 -12.60 -14.01
N ALA A 73 3.76 -12.60 -12.70
CA ALA A 73 4.20 -11.42 -11.97
C ALA A 73 5.61 -10.98 -12.43
N GLN A 74 6.54 -11.93 -12.57
CA GLN A 74 7.91 -11.69 -13.06
C GLN A 74 7.91 -11.07 -14.46
N LYS A 75 7.19 -11.67 -15.41
CA LYS A 75 7.05 -11.09 -16.76
C LYS A 75 6.47 -9.68 -16.75
N LYS A 76 5.57 -9.38 -15.80
CA LYS A 76 5.03 -8.02 -15.67
C LYS A 76 6.08 -7.08 -15.10
N MET A 77 6.84 -7.52 -14.10
CA MET A 77 7.94 -6.75 -13.53
C MET A 77 8.97 -6.38 -14.58
N GLU A 78 9.41 -7.33 -15.41
CA GLU A 78 10.37 -7.08 -16.50
C GLU A 78 9.86 -6.00 -17.47
N GLN A 79 8.57 -6.02 -17.81
CA GLN A 79 7.97 -4.98 -18.65
C GLN A 79 7.99 -3.61 -17.98
N LEU A 80 7.70 -3.55 -16.67
CA LEU A 80 7.59 -2.30 -15.93
C LEU A 80 8.96 -1.73 -15.53
N ALA A 81 9.94 -2.60 -15.30
CA ALA A 81 11.31 -2.24 -14.94
C ALA A 81 12.01 -1.42 -16.02
N SER A 82 11.58 -1.54 -17.28
CA SER A 82 12.10 -0.75 -18.40
C SER A 82 11.70 0.72 -18.38
N ASP A 83 10.73 1.12 -17.55
CA ASP A 83 10.23 2.48 -17.46
C ASP A 83 10.85 3.22 -16.25
N PRO A 84 11.76 4.18 -16.48
CA PRO A 84 12.45 4.88 -15.39
C PRO A 84 11.52 5.82 -14.62
N ASP A 85 10.36 6.16 -15.17
CA ASP A 85 9.39 7.06 -14.54
C ASP A 85 8.41 6.33 -13.63
N LEU A 86 8.59 5.03 -13.40
CA LEU A 86 7.78 4.23 -12.48
C LEU A 86 8.50 3.96 -11.17
N GLU A 87 7.79 4.23 -10.07
CA GLU A 87 8.06 3.62 -8.77
C GLU A 87 7.20 2.37 -8.64
N ILE A 88 7.82 1.24 -8.33
CA ILE A 88 7.17 -0.06 -8.26
C ILE A 88 7.20 -0.57 -6.82
N CYS A 89 6.06 -1.04 -6.35
CA CYS A 89 5.91 -1.70 -5.05
C CYS A 89 5.32 -3.09 -5.28
N ILE A 90 5.99 -4.12 -4.80
CA ILE A 90 5.52 -5.50 -4.83
C ILE A 90 5.17 -5.90 -3.41
N THR A 91 3.99 -6.50 -3.23
CA THR A 91 3.56 -7.06 -1.95
C THR A 91 3.24 -8.52 -2.15
N THR A 92 3.90 -9.39 -1.39
CA THR A 92 3.58 -10.81 -1.21
C THR A 92 2.99 -11.01 0.20
N ASN A 93 2.68 -12.24 0.59
CA ASN A 93 2.28 -12.51 1.99
C ASN A 93 3.43 -12.30 2.97
N ASP A 94 4.67 -12.49 2.53
CA ASP A 94 5.83 -12.52 3.40
C ASP A 94 6.55 -11.17 3.45
N GLU A 95 6.50 -10.39 2.37
CA GLU A 95 7.28 -9.17 2.25
C GLU A 95 6.66 -8.11 1.35
N GLN A 96 7.18 -6.89 1.50
CA GLN A 96 6.86 -5.76 0.64
C GLN A 96 8.15 -5.09 0.17
N LEU A 97 8.38 -5.14 -1.14
CA LEU A 97 9.58 -4.62 -1.80
C LEU A 97 9.24 -3.34 -2.58
N PHE A 98 10.15 -2.38 -2.55
CA PHE A 98 10.02 -1.11 -3.25
C PHE A 98 11.21 -0.90 -4.18
N TYR A 99 10.92 -0.61 -5.44
CA TYR A 99 11.89 -0.34 -6.48
C TYR A 99 11.61 1.04 -7.08
N LYS A 100 12.64 1.84 -7.30
CA LYS A 100 12.55 3.03 -8.15
C LYS A 100 13.12 2.68 -9.52
N GLY A 101 12.54 3.21 -10.59
CA GLY A 101 12.92 2.88 -11.97
C GLY A 101 14.39 3.13 -12.35
N PHE A 102 15.19 3.75 -11.48
CA PHE A 102 16.65 3.88 -11.66
C PHE A 102 17.46 2.73 -11.04
N ASP A 103 16.91 1.99 -10.08
CA ASP A 103 17.63 0.95 -9.31
C ASP A 103 17.56 -0.45 -9.95
N LEU A 104 16.77 -0.62 -11.01
CA LEU A 104 16.48 -1.93 -11.62
C LEU A 104 17.47 -2.35 -12.71
N THR A 105 18.50 -1.55 -13.02
CA THR A 105 19.45 -1.89 -14.08
C THR A 105 20.49 -2.94 -13.67
N ASP A 106 20.71 -3.16 -12.37
CA ASP A 106 21.85 -3.95 -11.87
C ASP A 106 21.50 -5.00 -10.80
N GLU A 107 20.24 -5.14 -10.36
CA GLU A 107 19.83 -6.13 -9.35
C GLU A 107 19.00 -7.27 -9.94
N GLU A 108 19.43 -8.53 -9.74
CA GLU A 108 18.62 -9.71 -10.04
C GLU A 108 17.38 -9.74 -9.13
N ILE A 109 16.20 -9.54 -9.71
CA ILE A 109 14.92 -9.61 -9.01
C ILE A 109 14.64 -11.07 -8.64
N ASN A 110 14.94 -11.45 -7.40
CA ASN A 110 14.57 -12.74 -6.84
C ASN A 110 13.23 -12.63 -6.09
N PHE A 111 12.33 -13.59 -6.37
CA PHE A 111 11.00 -13.74 -5.75
C PHE A 111 10.99 -14.86 -4.72
#